data_AF-A0A929ID48-F1
#
_entry.id   AF-A0A929ID48-F1
#
_cell.length_a   1.000
_cell.length_b   1.000
_cell.length_c   1.000
_cell.angle_alpha   90.00
_cell.angle_beta   90.00
_cell.angle_gamma   90.00
#
_symmetry.space_group_name_H-M   'P 1'
#
loop_
_entity.id
_entity.type
_entity.pdbx_description
1 polymer ?
#
loop_
_entity_poly.entity_id
_entity_poly.type
_entity_poly.pdbx_seq_one_letter_code
_entity_poly.pdbx_strand_id
1 'polypeptide(L)'
;MLHRRISQFLIIYFTGLTILLSIKYVLNLSDYVIPCPADIGTTFLQVFPMYSSDVMDTLSVAVISQVLSICLAFLVGIIGRR
;
A
#
# COMPACT_ATOMS: atom_id res chain seq x y z
N MET A 1 7.13 -7.82 13.65
CA MET A 1 8.07 -6.95 12.89
C MET A 1 7.35 -6.09 11.85
N LEU A 2 6.45 -6.65 11.03
CA LEU A 2 5.70 -5.93 9.99
C LEU A 2 4.86 -4.77 10.54
N HIS A 3 4.05 -5.03 11.57
CA HIS A 3 3.20 -4.00 12.19
C HIS A 3 4.00 -2.77 12.62
N ARG A 4 5.17 -2.97 13.25
CA ARG A 4 6.03 -1.87 13.69
C ARG A 4 6.52 -1.01 12.53
N ARG A 5 6.89 -1.63 11.39
CA ARG A 5 7.33 -0.90 10.20
C ARG A 5 6.19 -0.12 9.55
N ILE A 6 5.00 -0.72 9.46
CA ILE A 6 3.82 -0.05 8.91
C ILE A 6 3.43 1.14 9.79
N SER A 7 3.41 0.96 11.11
CA SER A 7 3.14 2.06 12.04
C SER A 7 4.19 3.17 11.94
N GLN A 8 5.48 2.83 11.84
CA GLN A 8 6.55 3.81 11.64
C GLN A 8 6.37 4.59 10.33
N PHE A 9 6.05 3.91 9.24
CA PHE A 9 5.76 4.54 7.96
C PHE A 9 4.57 5.51 8.06
N LEU A 10 3.45 5.05 8.63
CA LEU A 10 2.26 5.90 8.81
C LEU A 10 2.55 7.12 9.68
N ILE A 11 3.30 6.97 10.78
CA ILE A 11 3.66 8.09 11.65
C ILE A 11 4.47 9.14 10.88
N ILE A 12 5.49 8.71 10.12
CA ILE A 12 6.32 9.63 9.32
C ILE A 12 5.48 10.30 8.25
N TYR A 13 4.64 9.54 7.54
CA TYR A 13 3.74 10.05 6.52
C TYR A 13 2.79 11.13 7.07
N PHE A 14 2.08 10.83 8.16
CA PHE A 14 1.15 11.77 8.78
C PHE A 14 1.88 12.99 9.36
N THR A 15 3.07 12.80 9.91
CA THR A 15 3.90 13.92 10.40
C THR A 15 4.27 14.86 9.26
N GLY A 16 4.76 14.33 8.13
CA GLY A 16 5.06 15.11 6.94
C GLY A 16 3.84 15.84 6.38
N LEU A 17 2.70 15.13 6.28
CA LEU A 17 1.43 15.70 5.82
C LEU A 17 0.95 16.84 6.74
N THR A 18 1.05 16.65 8.05
CA THR A 18 0.64 17.66 9.04
C THR A 18 1.52 18.90 8.93
N ILE A 19 2.85 18.73 8.86
CA ILE A 19 3.80 19.85 8.68
C ILE A 19 3.50 20.61 7.38
N LEU A 20 3.26 19.90 6.27
CA LEU A 20 2.94 20.50 4.99
C LEU A 20 1.65 21.34 5.06
N LEU A 21 0.60 20.82 5.68
CA LEU A 21 -0.65 21.54 5.88
C LEU A 21 -0.48 22.72 6.85
N SER A 22 0.32 22.59 7.91
CA SER A 22 0.64 23.70 8.80
C SER A 22 1.31 24.85 8.05
N ILE A 23 2.28 24.55 7.18
CA ILE A 23 2.95 25.55 6.34
C ILE A 23 1.95 26.24 5.41
N LYS A 24 1.06 25.47 4.77
CA LYS A 24 -0.03 26.02 3.94
C LYS A 24 -0.82 27.09 4.69
N TYR A 25 -1.30 26.77 5.89
CA TYR A 25 -2.16 27.66 6.65
C TYR A 25 -1.40 28.86 7.25
N VAL A 26 -0.16 28.67 7.70
CA VAL A 26 0.69 29.75 8.24
C VAL A 26 1.04 30.78 7.16
N LEU A 27 1.36 30.32 5.95
CA LEU A 27 1.76 31.18 4.83
C LEU A 27 0.58 31.62 3.95
N ASN A 28 -0.65 31.22 4.30
CA ASN A 28 -1.87 31.51 3.53
C ASN A 28 -1.75 31.12 2.04
N LEU A 29 -1.13 29.97 1.77
CA LEU A 29 -0.90 29.49 0.40
C LEU A 29 -2.22 29.09 -0.27
N SER A 30 -2.34 29.44 -1.55
CA SER A 30 -3.51 29.08 -2.37
C SER A 30 -3.64 27.56 -2.53
N ASP A 31 -4.88 27.09 -2.67
CA ASP A 31 -5.24 25.70 -2.89
C ASP A 31 -4.66 25.11 -4.20
N TYR A 32 -4.20 25.96 -5.12
CA TYR A 32 -3.47 25.54 -6.31
C TYR A 32 -2.08 24.94 -5.98
N VAL A 33 -1.41 25.46 -4.94
CA VAL A 33 -0.05 25.00 -4.56
C VAL A 33 -0.13 23.79 -3.64
N ILE A 34 -1.02 23.83 -2.65
CA ILE A 34 -1.26 22.71 -1.74
C ILE A 34 -2.78 22.51 -1.67
N PRO A 35 -3.31 21.35 -2.13
CA PRO A 35 -4.74 21.11 -2.15
C PRO A 35 -5.34 21.13 -0.75
N CYS A 36 -6.65 21.38 -0.66
CA CYS A 36 -7.31 21.37 0.64
C CYS A 36 -7.49 19.93 1.16
N PRO A 37 -7.60 19.72 2.48
CA PRO A 37 -7.78 18.37 3.03
C PRO A 37 -8.99 17.62 2.46
N ALA A 38 -10.04 18.34 2.05
CA ALA A 38 -11.20 17.75 1.39
C ALA A 38 -10.83 17.14 0.03
N ASP A 39 -10.05 17.86 -0.78
CA ASP A 39 -9.59 17.39 -2.11
C ASP A 39 -8.65 16.18 -1.99
N ILE A 40 -7.83 16.15 -0.92
CA ILE A 40 -7.00 14.99 -0.62
C ILE A 40 -7.89 13.78 -0.29
N GLY A 41 -8.94 13.98 0.49
CA GLY A 41 -9.91 12.93 0.83
C GLY A 41 -10.69 12.41 -0.37
N THR A 42 -11.13 13.30 -1.28
CA THR A 42 -11.82 12.88 -2.50
C THR A 42 -10.89 12.11 -3.43
N THR A 43 -9.66 12.58 -3.60
CA THR A 43 -8.63 11.86 -4.39
C THR A 43 -8.38 10.49 -3.79
N PHE A 44 -8.25 10.38 -2.46
CA PHE A 44 -8.09 9.10 -1.77
C PHE A 44 -9.23 8.13 -2.11
N LEU A 45 -10.49 8.56 -1.97
CA LEU A 45 -11.64 7.70 -2.28
C LEU A 45 -11.72 7.30 -3.75
N GLN A 46 -11.28 8.17 -4.67
CA GLN A 46 -11.25 7.87 -6.09
C GLN A 46 -10.20 6.83 -6.46
N VAL A 47 -9.00 6.93 -5.88
CA VAL A 47 -7.87 6.04 -6.24
C VAL A 47 -7.80 4.77 -5.40
N PHE A 48 -8.35 4.78 -4.19
CA PHE A 48 -8.36 3.65 -3.26
C PHE A 48 -8.83 2.32 -3.89
N PRO A 49 -9.99 2.25 -4.60
CA PRO A 49 -10.46 0.99 -5.15
C PRO A 49 -9.50 0.41 -6.21
N MET A 50 -8.90 1.28 -7.04
CA MET A 50 -7.94 0.87 -8.07
C MET A 50 -6.69 0.27 -7.44
N TYR A 51 -6.02 1.00 -6.55
CA TYR A 51 -4.81 0.50 -5.88
C TYR A 51 -5.09 -0.74 -5.03
N SER A 52 -6.25 -0.82 -4.37
CA SER A 52 -6.63 -2.01 -3.61
C SER A 52 -6.81 -3.22 -4.51
N SER A 53 -7.40 -3.05 -5.70
CA SER A 53 -7.54 -4.13 -6.68
C SER A 53 -6.17 -4.62 -7.15
N ASP A 54 -5.28 -3.72 -7.55
CA ASP A 54 -3.94 -4.07 -8.06
C ASP A 54 -3.11 -4.84 -7.02
N VAL A 55 -3.22 -4.45 -5.75
CA VAL A 55 -2.57 -5.15 -4.63
C VAL A 55 -3.16 -6.54 -4.45
N MET A 56 -4.48 -6.70 -4.53
CA MET A 56 -5.13 -8.01 -4.42
C MET A 56 -4.80 -8.93 -5.59
N ASP A 57 -4.69 -8.41 -6.81
CA ASP A 57 -4.29 -9.18 -7.98
C ASP A 57 -2.87 -9.72 -7.83
N THR A 58 -1.93 -8.85 -7.45
CA THR A 58 -0.53 -9.24 -7.22
C THR A 58 -0.41 -10.25 -6.08
N LEU A 59 -1.16 -10.03 -4.99
CA LEU A 59 -1.21 -10.95 -3.85
C LEU A 59 -1.77 -12.32 -4.27
N SER A 60 -2.84 -12.33 -5.07
CA SER A 60 -3.47 -13.56 -5.56
C SER A 60 -2.51 -14.36 -6.44
N VAL A 61 -1.84 -13.71 -7.38
CA VAL A 61 -0.82 -14.35 -8.23
C VAL A 61 0.30 -14.95 -7.39
N ALA A 62 0.80 -14.22 -6.39
CA ALA A 62 1.86 -14.70 -5.51
C ALA A 62 1.42 -15.93 -4.69
N VAL A 63 0.21 -15.89 -4.12
CA VAL A 63 -0.34 -17.00 -3.32
C VAL A 63 -0.57 -18.24 -4.18
N ILE A 64 -1.20 -18.09 -5.36
CA ILE A 64 -1.46 -19.21 -6.26
C ILE A 64 -0.14 -19.84 -6.73
N SER A 65 0.83 -19.00 -7.11
CA SER A 65 2.15 -19.47 -7.55
C SER A 65 2.88 -20.23 -6.44
N GLN A 66 2.80 -19.75 -5.20
CA GLN A 66 3.41 -20.42 -4.05
C GLN A 66 2.75 -21.77 -3.77
N VAL A 67 1.41 -21.85 -3.82
CA VAL A 67 0.67 -23.11 -3.62
C VAL A 67 1.04 -24.13 -4.70
N LEU A 68 1.05 -23.72 -5.97
CA LEU A 68 1.44 -24.60 -7.07
C LEU A 68 2.88 -25.08 -6.94
N SER A 69 3.81 -24.21 -6.52
CA SER A 69 5.21 -24.57 -6.28
C SER A 69 5.35 -25.66 -5.20
N ILE A 70 4.62 -25.51 -4.08
CA ILE A 70 4.60 -26.50 -3.00
C ILE A 70 4.05 -27.85 -3.49
N CYS A 71 2.94 -27.84 -4.23
CA CYS A 71 2.35 -29.05 -4.80
C CYS A 71 3.32 -29.77 -5.75
N LEU A 72 3.99 -29.02 -6.64
CA LEU A 72 4.96 -29.59 -7.57
C LEU A 72 6.17 -30.18 -6.86
N ALA A 73 6.73 -29.46 -5.88
CA ALA A 73 7.86 -29.95 -5.09
C ALA A 73 7.51 -31.25 -4.35
N PHE A 74 6.29 -31.36 -3.84
CA PHE A 74 5.79 -32.58 -3.18
C PHE A 74 5.66 -33.74 -4.17
N LEU A 75 5.06 -33.52 -5.34
CA LEU A 75 4.90 -34.54 -6.38
C LEU A 75 6.25 -35.05 -6.88
N VAL A 76 7.17 -34.14 -7.22
CA VAL A 76 8.52 -34.49 -7.68
C VAL A 76 9.31 -35.22 -6.58
N GLY A 77 9.20 -34.77 -5.33
CA GLY A 77 9.86 -35.42 -4.20
C GLY A 77 9.38 -36.85 -3.94
N ILE A 78 8.12 -37.17 -4.24
CA ILE A 78 7.58 -38.53 -4.14
C ILE A 78 8.00 -39.38 -5.34
N ILE A 79 7.87 -38.85 -6.55
CA ILE A 79 8.19 -39.57 -7.79
C ILE A 79 9.69 -39.87 -7.87
N GLY A 80 10.56 -38.90 -7.55
CA GLY A 80 12.01 -39.06 -7.60
C GLY A 80 12.63 -39.90 -6.48
N ARG A 81 11.82 -40.37 -5.51
CA ARG A 81 12.25 -41.36 -4.51
C ARG A 81 11.95 -42.81 -4.91
N ARG A 82 11.31 -43.03 -6.06
CA ARG A 82 11.29 -44.33 -6.74
C ARG A 82 12.42 -44.38 -7.75
#